data_AF-A0A6L7UV11-F1
#
_entry.id   AF-A0A6L7UV11-F1
#
_cell.length_a   1.000
_cell.length_b   1.000
_cell.length_c   1.000
_cell.angle_alpha   90.00
_cell.angle_beta   90.00
_cell.angle_gamma   90.00
#
_symmetry.space_group_name_H-M   'P 1'
#
loop_
_entity.id
_entity.type
_entity.pdbx_description
1 polymer ?
#
loop_
_entity_poly.entity_id
_entity_poly.type
_entity_poly.pdbx_seq_one_letter_code
_entity_poly.pdbx_strand_id
1 'polypeptide(L)'
;MNHDEYHRKFADAIIEQIRKGTAPWQKPWAPGERVMPMNVDTDRSYRGGNSLHLASVQQEQGYGDVRWGTYRQIQARGGQVRRGERGTRILSFQDRKRIAVTDAQGRPRRDSEGQRVYRYEKLEVPFVRQYTVFNAEQADGLPERANPTPEPLWKAHQEAEKVMEDAGVPIRHVAGDRAYYHMKRDEIVLPERGQFPSANHYYQTALHEVGHSTGHPERMNRDTLAQGIKSGFGSPDYAREELRAEISAMMTGERVGVGHDPSRGAAYVEGWIQALEEDPREIRRAAADAQRISDFVLVRHIERATSREGAGVTREPMAAAATRVPAPQGPQRIQVPVPQLPTPARSAGPSR
;
A
#
# COMPACT_ATOMS: atom_id res chain seq x y z
N MET A 1 18.23 22.01 -0.41
CA MET A 1 17.63 21.22 -1.48
C MET A 1 16.28 21.78 -1.84
N ASN A 2 16.19 22.46 -2.98
CA ASN A 2 14.89 22.88 -3.53
C ASN A 2 14.15 21.67 -4.15
N HIS A 3 12.92 21.86 -4.63
CA HIS A 3 12.10 20.76 -5.16
C HIS A 3 12.74 20.07 -6.37
N ASP A 4 13.40 20.83 -7.25
CA ASP A 4 14.00 20.28 -8.47
C ASP A 4 15.29 19.52 -8.21
N GLU A 5 16.10 20.00 -7.27
CA GLU A 5 17.31 19.30 -6.82
C GLU A 5 16.97 17.95 -6.17
N TYR A 6 15.82 17.85 -5.49
CA TYR A 6 15.32 16.57 -4.96
C TYR A 6 14.99 15.57 -6.08
N HIS A 7 14.27 15.98 -7.13
CA HIS A 7 13.94 15.08 -8.24
C HIS A 7 15.17 14.64 -8.99
N ARG A 8 16.10 15.57 -9.24
CA ARG A 8 17.35 15.26 -9.92
C ARG A 8 18.17 14.24 -9.13
N LYS A 9 18.41 14.48 -7.83
CA LYS A 9 19.14 13.51 -7.00
C LYS A 9 18.47 12.14 -6.92
N PHE A 10 17.14 12.10 -6.87
CA PHE A 10 16.43 10.83 -6.89
C PHE A 10 16.57 10.12 -8.25
N ALA A 11 16.39 10.84 -9.35
CA ALA A 11 16.57 10.28 -10.70
C ALA A 11 18.00 9.80 -10.94
N ASP A 12 19.01 10.60 -10.57
CA ASP A 12 20.43 10.26 -10.74
C ASP A 12 20.79 8.97 -9.98
N ALA A 13 20.36 8.85 -8.72
CA ALA A 13 20.57 7.63 -7.92
C ALA A 13 19.89 6.40 -8.55
N ILE A 14 18.67 6.58 -9.08
CA ILE A 14 17.95 5.51 -9.78
C ILE A 14 18.64 5.16 -11.09
N ILE A 15 19.11 6.12 -11.89
CA ILE A 15 19.84 5.87 -13.14
C ILE A 15 21.11 5.05 -12.84
N GLU A 16 21.85 5.41 -11.79
CA GLU A 16 23.02 4.65 -11.37
C GLU A 16 22.67 3.22 -10.97
N GLN A 17 21.59 3.03 -10.22
CA GLN A 17 21.09 1.70 -9.86
C GLN A 17 20.62 0.91 -11.08
N ILE A 18 19.95 1.57 -12.03
CA ILE A 18 19.51 0.94 -13.29
C ILE A 18 20.71 0.42 -14.08
N ARG A 19 21.77 1.25 -14.21
CA ARG A 19 23.03 0.88 -14.87
C ARG A 19 23.73 -0.30 -14.21
N LYS A 20 23.62 -0.43 -12.88
CA LYS A 20 24.20 -1.53 -12.09
C LYS A 20 23.31 -2.77 -12.01
N GLY A 21 22.06 -2.71 -12.51
CA GLY A 21 21.09 -3.79 -12.34
C GLY A 21 20.60 -3.95 -10.89
N THR A 22 20.70 -2.89 -10.07
CA THR A 22 20.37 -2.92 -8.64
C THR A 22 19.19 -2.03 -8.27
N ALA A 23 18.48 -1.45 -9.26
CA ALA A 23 17.24 -0.73 -8.99
C ALA A 23 16.24 -1.65 -8.29
N PRO A 24 15.35 -1.14 -7.42
CA PRO A 24 14.46 -2.00 -6.63
C PRO A 24 13.68 -3.01 -7.48
N TRP A 25 13.21 -2.63 -8.67
CA TRP A 25 12.48 -3.52 -9.59
C TRP A 25 13.37 -4.37 -10.52
N GLN A 26 14.69 -4.19 -10.48
CA GLN A 26 15.66 -5.03 -11.21
C GLN A 26 16.28 -6.12 -10.35
N LYS A 27 16.00 -6.14 -9.05
CA LYS A 27 16.44 -7.21 -8.16
C LYS A 27 15.40 -8.34 -8.15
N PRO A 28 15.84 -9.60 -8.15
CA PRO A 28 14.95 -10.70 -7.80
C PRO A 28 14.59 -10.60 -6.32
N TRP A 29 13.30 -10.69 -6.01
CA TRP A 29 12.80 -10.72 -4.63
C TRP A 29 12.12 -12.06 -4.39
N ALA A 30 12.51 -12.72 -3.30
CA ALA A 30 11.99 -14.04 -3.01
C ALA A 30 10.51 -13.95 -2.60
N PRO A 31 9.70 -14.99 -2.89
CA PRO A 31 8.35 -15.07 -2.35
C PRO A 31 8.31 -14.91 -0.83
N GLY A 32 7.35 -14.14 -0.33
CA GLY A 32 7.19 -13.82 1.09
C GLY A 32 8.18 -12.78 1.65
N GLU A 33 9.16 -12.34 0.87
CA GLU A 33 10.09 -11.27 1.28
C GLU A 33 9.36 -9.92 1.33
N ARG A 34 9.56 -9.16 2.41
CA ARG A 34 9.02 -7.79 2.54
C ARG A 34 10.14 -6.79 2.33
N VAL A 35 10.13 -6.13 1.18
CA VAL A 35 11.24 -5.29 0.71
C VAL A 35 10.85 -3.83 0.63
N MET A 36 9.54 -3.55 0.53
CA MET A 36 9.06 -2.18 0.43
C MET A 36 9.08 -1.45 1.78
N PRO A 37 9.57 -0.19 1.81
CA PRO A 37 9.68 0.60 3.02
C PRO A 37 8.36 0.75 3.76
N MET A 38 8.40 0.67 5.08
CA MET A 38 7.26 0.87 5.96
C MET A 38 7.57 1.85 7.09
N ASN A 39 6.53 2.52 7.57
CA ASN A 39 6.68 3.46 8.66
C ASN A 39 6.83 2.72 10.00
N VAL A 40 7.92 3.01 10.73
CA VAL A 40 8.28 2.36 12.01
C VAL A 40 7.20 2.45 13.09
N ASP A 41 6.30 3.42 13.00
CA ASP A 41 5.28 3.68 14.02
C ASP A 41 3.90 3.11 13.64
N THR A 42 3.58 3.04 12.35
CA THR A 42 2.22 2.62 11.92
C THR A 42 2.19 1.25 11.24
N ASP A 43 3.36 0.67 10.96
CA ASP A 43 3.56 -0.53 10.12
C ASP A 43 2.94 -0.42 8.71
N ARG A 44 2.54 0.80 8.30
CA ARG A 44 2.02 1.09 6.97
C ARG A 44 3.17 1.28 5.99
N SER A 45 3.09 0.62 4.84
CA SER A 45 4.00 0.86 3.73
C SER A 45 3.97 2.33 3.30
N TYR A 46 5.14 2.88 2.98
CA TYR A 46 5.21 4.13 2.21
C TYR A 46 4.57 3.90 0.84
N ARG A 47 4.22 4.99 0.16
CA ARG A 47 3.47 4.93 -1.10
C ARG A 47 4.15 5.72 -2.21
N GLY A 48 3.97 5.25 -3.45
CA GLY A 48 4.44 5.92 -4.66
C GLY A 48 5.93 6.29 -4.61
N GLY A 49 6.25 7.51 -5.04
CA GLY A 49 7.63 7.98 -5.12
C GLY A 49 8.42 7.92 -3.81
N ASN A 50 7.78 8.10 -2.65
CA ASN A 50 8.49 7.95 -1.37
C ASN A 50 8.87 6.50 -1.10
N SER A 51 8.00 5.54 -1.43
CA SER A 51 8.31 4.12 -1.26
C SER A 51 9.50 3.73 -2.13
N LEU A 52 9.49 4.16 -3.40
CA LEU A 52 10.56 3.83 -4.32
C LEU A 52 11.88 4.52 -3.97
N HIS A 53 11.82 5.77 -3.55
CA HIS A 53 12.99 6.52 -3.10
C HIS A 53 13.63 5.88 -1.88
N LEU A 54 12.84 5.53 -0.86
CA LEU A 54 13.36 4.88 0.33
C LEU A 54 13.88 3.46 0.03
N ALA A 55 13.23 2.71 -0.86
CA ALA A 55 13.73 1.40 -1.31
C ALA A 55 15.08 1.53 -2.04
N SER A 56 15.22 2.55 -2.89
CA SER A 56 16.48 2.88 -3.56
C SER A 56 17.58 3.20 -2.55
N VAL A 57 17.30 4.02 -1.53
CA VAL A 57 18.29 4.32 -0.48
C VAL A 57 18.62 3.07 0.36
N GLN A 58 17.65 2.21 0.67
CA GLN A 58 17.93 0.92 1.35
C GLN A 58 18.96 0.11 0.56
N GLN A 59 18.79 0.01 -0.77
CA GLN A 59 19.74 -0.73 -1.61
C GLN A 59 21.11 -0.08 -1.64
N GLU A 60 21.17 1.24 -1.79
CA GLU A 60 22.43 1.98 -1.85
C GLU A 60 23.25 1.86 -0.56
N GLN A 61 22.57 1.93 0.58
CA GLN A 61 23.21 1.89 1.91
C GLN A 61 23.35 0.47 2.49
N GLY A 62 22.76 -0.54 1.83
CA GLY A 62 22.78 -1.93 2.31
C GLY A 62 21.88 -2.19 3.52
N TYR A 63 20.83 -1.38 3.74
CA TYR A 63 19.89 -1.59 4.83
C TYR A 63 18.94 -2.76 4.54
N GLY A 64 18.86 -3.71 5.48
CA GLY A 64 17.93 -4.85 5.47
C GLY A 64 16.62 -4.59 6.23
N ASP A 65 16.61 -3.71 7.24
CA ASP A 65 15.38 -3.31 7.92
C ASP A 65 14.59 -2.34 7.04
N VAL A 66 13.35 -2.69 6.71
CA VAL A 66 12.46 -1.87 5.88
C VAL A 66 11.75 -0.76 6.66
N ARG A 67 11.96 -0.65 7.98
CA ARG A 67 11.32 0.37 8.81
C ARG A 67 12.02 1.71 8.67
N TRP A 68 11.25 2.75 8.39
CA TRP A 68 11.69 4.14 8.33
C TRP A 68 10.81 5.03 9.19
N GLY A 69 11.41 5.97 9.90
CA GLY A 69 10.67 6.91 10.74
C GLY A 69 11.35 8.25 10.85
N THR A 70 10.59 9.28 11.19
CA THR A 70 11.20 10.54 11.64
C THR A 70 11.96 10.31 12.95
N TYR A 71 12.93 11.17 13.27
CA TYR A 71 13.66 11.10 14.55
C TYR A 71 12.72 10.94 15.75
N ARG A 72 11.62 11.70 15.78
CA ARG A 72 10.62 11.65 16.86
C ARG A 72 9.87 10.32 16.90
N GLN A 73 9.57 9.72 15.76
CA GLN A 73 8.92 8.40 15.71
C GLN A 73 9.86 7.30 16.22
N ILE A 74 11.13 7.34 15.83
CA ILE A 74 12.15 6.41 16.32
C ILE A 74 12.29 6.55 17.84
N GLN A 75 12.38 7.79 18.34
CA GLN A 75 12.46 8.07 19.78
C GLN A 75 11.22 7.58 20.55
N ALA A 76 10.02 7.80 20.01
CA ALA A 76 8.78 7.31 20.61
C ALA A 76 8.71 5.77 20.69
N ARG A 77 9.48 5.07 19.85
CA ARG A 77 9.60 3.60 19.85
C ARG A 77 10.82 3.09 20.64
N GLY A 78 11.43 3.95 21.47
CA GLY A 78 12.57 3.59 22.30
C GLY A 78 13.93 3.61 21.59
N GLY A 79 13.95 3.98 20.30
CA GLY A 79 15.17 4.06 19.51
C GLY A 79 15.88 5.40 19.63
N GLN A 80 17.18 5.40 19.37
CA GLN A 80 18.00 6.61 19.30
C GLN A 80 18.81 6.60 18.00
N VAL A 81 18.55 7.53 17.09
CA VAL A 81 19.37 7.71 15.88
C VAL A 81 20.80 8.05 16.29
N ARG A 82 21.77 7.31 15.76
CA ARG A 82 23.18 7.48 16.12
C ARG A 82 23.70 8.85 15.70
N ARG A 83 24.66 9.37 16.48
CA ARG A 83 25.29 10.66 16.20
C ARG A 83 26.05 10.58 14.86
N GLY A 84 25.76 11.51 13.96
CA GLY A 84 26.42 11.62 12.64
C GLY A 84 25.63 11.01 11.49
N GLU A 85 24.59 10.21 11.78
CA GLU A 85 23.69 9.65 10.77
C GLU A 85 22.95 10.75 10.01
N ARG A 86 22.79 10.54 8.69
CA ARG A 86 22.08 11.47 7.80
C ARG A 86 20.74 10.86 7.41
N GLY A 87 19.67 11.62 7.64
CA GLY A 87 18.33 11.19 7.26
C GLY A 87 18.01 11.45 5.80
N THR A 88 17.11 10.64 5.25
CA THR A 88 16.59 10.72 3.89
C THR A 88 15.38 11.65 3.84
N ARG A 89 15.32 12.52 2.83
CA ARG A 89 14.20 13.44 2.64
C ARG A 89 13.07 12.74 1.89
N ILE A 90 11.84 12.91 2.35
CA ILE A 90 10.63 12.47 1.64
C ILE A 90 9.65 13.62 1.47
N LEU A 91 8.79 13.51 0.45
CA LEU A 91 7.80 14.53 0.12
C LEU A 91 6.40 14.02 0.44
N SER A 92 5.68 14.71 1.31
CA SER A 92 4.28 14.44 1.62
C SER A 92 3.41 15.50 0.98
N PHE A 93 2.51 15.07 0.10
CA PHE A 93 1.47 15.95 -0.45
C PHE A 93 0.34 16.06 0.57
N GLN A 94 0.04 17.29 1.00
CA GLN A 94 -1.12 17.58 1.84
C GLN A 94 -2.15 18.30 0.98
N ASP A 95 -3.24 17.60 0.69
CA ASP A 95 -4.40 18.07 -0.07
C ASP A 95 -5.62 18.28 0.85
N ARG A 96 -5.49 17.98 2.14
CA ARG A 96 -6.55 18.14 3.14
C ARG A 96 -6.00 18.78 4.41
N LYS A 97 -6.77 19.69 5.00
CA LYS A 97 -6.52 20.24 6.35
C LYS A 97 -7.47 19.61 7.36
N ARG A 98 -6.95 19.33 8.55
CA ARG A 98 -7.75 18.88 9.69
C ARG A 98 -8.29 20.11 10.43
N ILE A 99 -9.61 20.20 10.54
CA ILE A 99 -10.32 21.32 11.17
C ILE A 99 -11.12 20.82 12.35
N ALA A 100 -11.03 21.49 13.49
CA ALA A 100 -11.85 21.17 14.65
C ALA A 100 -13.32 21.45 14.33
N VAL A 101 -14.18 20.45 14.55
CA VAL A 101 -15.63 20.66 14.46
C VAL A 101 -16.05 21.46 15.69
N THR A 102 -16.80 22.53 15.50
CA THR A 102 -17.34 23.35 16.60
C THR A 102 -18.83 23.13 16.79
N ASP A 103 -19.33 23.33 18.02
CA ASP A 103 -20.76 23.43 18.31
C ASP A 103 -21.33 24.78 17.83
N ALA A 104 -22.64 24.98 18.01
CA ALA A 104 -23.34 26.21 17.63
C ALA A 104 -22.82 27.47 18.36
N GLN A 105 -22.03 27.30 19.43
CA GLN A 105 -21.43 28.34 20.24
C GLN A 105 -19.92 28.51 19.95
N GLY A 106 -19.41 27.86 18.90
CA GLY A 106 -18.00 27.96 18.48
C GLY A 106 -17.02 27.16 19.34
N ARG A 107 -17.50 26.31 20.27
CA ARG A 107 -16.64 25.50 21.14
C ARG A 107 -16.28 24.18 20.45
N PRO A 108 -15.06 23.63 20.65
CA PRO A 108 -14.68 22.36 20.06
C PRO A 108 -15.65 21.25 20.46
N ARG A 109 -16.31 20.65 19.47
CA ARG A 109 -17.16 19.48 19.65
C ARG A 109 -16.29 18.33 20.14
N ARG A 110 -16.79 17.61 21.14
CA ARG A 110 -16.16 16.40 21.67
C ARG A 110 -17.04 15.18 21.38
N ASP A 111 -16.42 14.02 21.18
CA ASP A 111 -17.12 12.74 21.08
C ASP A 111 -17.48 12.19 22.47
N SER A 112 -18.06 10.99 22.51
CA SER A 112 -18.47 10.29 23.73
C SER A 112 -17.31 10.00 24.69
N GLU A 113 -16.06 10.03 24.21
CA GLU A 113 -14.85 9.79 25.01
C GLU A 113 -14.16 11.11 25.41
N GLY A 114 -14.80 12.25 25.12
CA GLY A 114 -14.28 13.58 25.42
C GLY A 114 -13.17 14.04 24.48
N GLN A 115 -12.88 13.29 23.39
CA GLN A 115 -11.88 13.67 22.40
C GLN A 115 -12.43 14.70 21.43
N ARG A 116 -11.60 15.63 20.97
CA ARG A 116 -12.02 16.66 20.01
C ARG A 116 -12.36 16.00 18.67
N VAL A 117 -13.54 16.33 18.14
CA VAL A 117 -13.97 15.89 16.81
C VAL A 117 -13.34 16.78 15.75
N TYR A 118 -12.79 16.16 14.71
CA TYR A 118 -12.22 16.87 13.56
C TYR A 118 -12.89 16.44 12.26
N ARG A 119 -12.96 17.36 11.29
CA ARG A 119 -13.26 17.04 9.90
C ARG A 119 -12.07 17.35 9.01
N TYR A 120 -12.01 16.71 7.86
CA TYR A 120 -11.00 16.99 6.84
C TYR A 120 -11.65 17.77 5.72
N GLU A 121 -11.11 18.95 5.41
CA GLU A 121 -11.51 19.73 4.24
C GLU A 121 -10.41 19.67 3.19
N LYS A 122 -10.80 19.52 1.93
CA LYS A 122 -9.88 19.61 0.79
C LYS A 122 -9.32 21.04 0.73
N LEU A 123 -8.01 21.14 0.58
CA LEU A 123 -7.33 22.40 0.34
C LEU A 123 -7.57 22.83 -1.11
N GLU A 124 -7.84 24.12 -1.31
CA GLU A 124 -7.92 24.70 -2.66
C GLU A 124 -6.57 24.56 -3.39
N VAL A 125 -5.47 24.73 -2.65
CA VAL A 125 -4.11 24.53 -3.15
C VAL A 125 -3.41 23.49 -2.28
N PRO A 126 -3.13 22.28 -2.80
CA PRO A 126 -2.29 21.31 -2.12
C PRO A 126 -0.89 21.88 -1.92
N PHE A 127 -0.25 21.56 -0.79
CA PHE A 127 1.15 21.93 -0.56
C PHE A 127 2.00 20.69 -0.27
N VAL A 128 3.29 20.81 -0.58
CA VAL A 128 4.27 19.74 -0.35
C VAL A 128 4.97 20.02 0.96
N ARG A 129 4.86 19.09 1.90
CA ARG A 129 5.64 19.09 3.14
C ARG A 129 6.81 18.13 3.01
N GLN A 130 7.99 18.61 3.38
CA GLN A 130 9.18 17.77 3.43
C GLN A 130 9.34 17.18 4.84
N TYR A 131 9.67 15.89 4.90
CA TYR A 131 10.06 15.22 6.15
C TYR A 131 11.44 14.61 5.98
N THR A 132 12.19 14.51 7.08
CA THR A 132 13.42 13.73 7.14
C THR A 132 13.14 12.49 7.95
N VAL A 133 13.41 11.33 7.35
CA VAL A 133 13.24 10.01 7.95
C VAL A 133 14.59 9.29 7.99
N PHE A 134 14.73 8.39 8.94
CA PHE A 134 15.90 7.55 9.13
C PHE A 134 15.45 6.09 9.06
N ASN A 135 16.29 5.25 8.49
CA ASN A 135 16.10 3.81 8.53
C ASN A 135 16.28 3.32 9.97
N ALA A 136 15.59 2.24 10.36
CA ALA A 136 15.73 1.64 11.68
C ALA A 136 17.17 1.22 11.98
N GLU A 137 17.94 0.78 10.98
CA GLU A 137 19.35 0.44 11.14
C GLU A 137 20.23 1.65 11.46
N GLN A 138 19.77 2.89 11.25
CA GLN A 138 20.47 4.12 11.66
C GLN A 138 20.30 4.44 13.16
N ALA A 139 19.54 3.62 13.89
CA ALA A 139 19.21 3.85 15.29
C ALA A 139 19.56 2.64 16.16
N ASP A 140 19.93 2.92 17.41
CA ASP A 140 20.14 1.91 18.43
C ASP A 140 18.88 1.80 19.32
N GLY A 141 18.64 0.64 19.94
CA GLY A 141 17.56 0.47 20.92
C GLY A 141 16.16 0.26 20.35
N LEU A 142 15.99 0.23 19.02
CA LEU A 142 14.72 -0.20 18.43
C LEU A 142 14.52 -1.71 18.64
N PRO A 143 13.28 -2.16 18.92
CA PRO A 143 12.98 -3.57 19.01
C PRO A 143 13.23 -4.24 17.65
N GLU A 144 13.70 -5.48 17.69
CA GLU A 144 13.87 -6.30 16.50
C GLU A 144 12.54 -6.40 15.74
N ARG A 145 12.61 -6.31 14.42
CA ARG A 145 11.43 -6.45 13.58
C ARG A 145 11.00 -7.91 13.60
N ALA A 146 9.75 -8.16 13.97
CA ALA A 146 9.12 -9.43 13.68
C ALA A 146 9.00 -9.57 12.15
N ASN A 147 9.88 -10.37 11.56
CA ASN A 147 9.69 -10.79 10.18
C ASN A 147 8.56 -11.82 10.18
N PRO A 148 7.49 -11.61 9.39
CA PRO A 148 6.45 -12.63 9.27
C PRO A 148 7.10 -13.92 8.76
N THR A 149 6.63 -15.05 9.25
CA THR A 149 6.94 -16.33 8.61
C THR A 149 6.38 -16.29 7.19
N PRO A 150 7.19 -16.57 6.15
CA PRO A 150 6.70 -16.66 4.79
C PRO A 150 5.55 -17.68 4.74
N GLU A 151 4.41 -17.27 4.18
CA GLU A 151 3.32 -18.20 3.90
C GLU A 151 3.77 -19.22 2.84
N PRO A 152 3.23 -20.45 2.85
CA PRO A 152 3.52 -21.43 1.81
C PRO A 152 3.21 -20.88 0.41
N LEU A 153 4.09 -21.13 -0.56
CA LEU A 153 3.96 -20.63 -1.94
C LEU A 153 2.61 -20.89 -2.58
N TRP A 154 2.00 -22.04 -2.30
CA TRP A 154 0.69 -22.38 -2.87
C TRP A 154 -0.41 -21.39 -2.45
N LYS A 155 -0.33 -20.79 -1.26
CA LYS A 155 -1.26 -19.72 -0.83
C LYS A 155 -1.03 -18.44 -1.62
N ALA A 156 0.24 -18.05 -1.80
CA ALA A 156 0.60 -16.89 -2.60
C ALA A 156 0.15 -17.05 -4.07
N HIS A 157 0.30 -18.25 -4.63
CA HIS A 157 -0.20 -18.58 -5.97
C HIS A 157 -1.74 -18.49 -6.07
N GLN A 158 -2.46 -19.02 -5.09
CA GLN A 158 -3.92 -18.90 -5.04
C GLN A 158 -4.37 -17.43 -4.95
N GLU A 159 -3.66 -16.62 -4.17
CA GLU A 159 -3.95 -15.21 -4.06
C GLU A 159 -3.66 -14.47 -5.37
N ALA A 160 -2.53 -14.75 -6.01
CA ALA A 160 -2.20 -14.21 -7.33
C ALA A 160 -3.25 -14.62 -8.39
N GLU A 161 -3.72 -15.87 -8.39
CA GLU A 161 -4.80 -16.33 -9.28
C GLU A 161 -6.08 -15.51 -9.09
N LYS A 162 -6.54 -15.33 -7.85
CA LYS A 162 -7.73 -14.51 -7.56
C LYS A 162 -7.54 -13.07 -7.98
N VAL A 163 -6.36 -12.49 -7.75
CA VAL A 163 -6.04 -11.12 -8.16
C VAL A 163 -6.12 -10.97 -9.67
N MET A 164 -5.60 -11.93 -10.44
CA MET A 164 -5.73 -11.93 -11.90
C MET A 164 -7.18 -12.06 -12.37
N GLU A 165 -7.95 -12.98 -11.78
CA GLU A 165 -9.39 -13.13 -12.07
C GLU A 165 -10.17 -11.86 -11.75
N ASP A 166 -9.83 -11.21 -10.64
CA ASP A 166 -10.50 -10.01 -10.16
C ASP A 166 -10.16 -8.75 -10.97
N ALA A 167 -8.98 -8.70 -11.59
CA ALA A 167 -8.66 -7.69 -12.59
C ALA A 167 -9.67 -7.70 -13.75
N GLY A 168 -10.27 -8.87 -14.04
CA GLY A 168 -11.42 -9.02 -14.93
C GLY A 168 -11.08 -8.80 -16.41
N VAL A 169 -9.84 -9.08 -16.80
CA VAL A 169 -9.36 -9.04 -18.18
C VAL A 169 -9.20 -10.48 -18.66
N PRO A 170 -9.75 -10.88 -19.82
CA PRO A 170 -9.56 -12.21 -20.37
C PRO A 170 -8.09 -12.59 -20.51
N ILE A 171 -7.71 -13.75 -19.99
CA ILE A 171 -6.37 -14.32 -20.14
C ILE A 171 -6.46 -15.53 -21.07
N ARG A 172 -5.72 -15.49 -22.17
CA ARG A 172 -5.64 -16.56 -23.16
C ARG A 172 -4.24 -17.16 -23.19
N HIS A 173 -4.16 -18.47 -23.02
CA HIS A 173 -2.90 -19.21 -23.13
C HIS A 173 -2.70 -19.70 -24.57
N VAL A 174 -1.51 -19.50 -25.11
CA VAL A 174 -1.13 -19.89 -26.47
C VAL A 174 0.28 -20.46 -26.46
N ALA A 175 0.49 -21.60 -27.11
CA ALA A 175 1.84 -22.14 -27.30
C ALA A 175 2.77 -21.09 -27.94
N GLY A 176 3.87 -20.77 -27.27
CA GLY A 176 4.84 -19.77 -27.71
C GLY A 176 5.73 -19.27 -26.58
N ASP A 177 6.47 -18.20 -26.83
CA ASP A 177 7.45 -17.62 -25.90
C ASP A 177 7.12 -16.15 -25.54
N ARG A 178 5.94 -15.66 -25.94
CA ARG A 178 5.53 -14.26 -25.75
C ARG A 178 4.36 -14.15 -24.78
N ALA A 179 4.55 -13.32 -23.75
CA ALA A 179 3.50 -12.79 -22.90
C ALA A 179 3.33 -11.29 -23.17
N TYR A 180 2.10 -10.83 -23.34
CA TYR A 180 1.77 -9.42 -23.63
C TYR A 180 0.29 -9.11 -23.37
N TYR A 181 -0.01 -7.86 -23.05
CA TYR A 181 -1.36 -7.29 -23.10
C TYR A 181 -1.69 -6.72 -24.49
N HIS A 182 -2.85 -7.11 -25.05
CA HIS A 182 -3.32 -6.68 -26.37
C HIS A 182 -4.45 -5.65 -26.28
N MET A 183 -4.10 -4.35 -26.23
CA MET A 183 -5.06 -3.26 -25.97
C MET A 183 -6.31 -3.25 -26.85
N LYS A 184 -6.21 -3.49 -28.17
CA LYS A 184 -7.38 -3.42 -29.07
C LYS A 184 -8.42 -4.51 -28.82
N ARG A 185 -8.01 -5.64 -28.25
CA ARG A 185 -8.89 -6.78 -27.95
C ARG A 185 -9.22 -6.85 -26.47
N ASP A 186 -8.61 -5.98 -25.67
CA ASP A 186 -8.65 -6.02 -24.22
C ASP A 186 -8.43 -7.44 -23.66
N GLU A 187 -7.35 -8.10 -24.07
CA GLU A 187 -6.99 -9.45 -23.63
C GLU A 187 -5.51 -9.53 -23.25
N ILE A 188 -5.19 -10.39 -22.30
CA ILE A 188 -3.82 -10.79 -21.97
C ILE A 188 -3.54 -12.11 -22.68
N VAL A 189 -2.39 -12.19 -23.36
CA VAL A 189 -1.90 -13.42 -23.98
C VAL A 189 -0.68 -13.88 -23.21
N LEU A 190 -0.67 -15.13 -22.76
CA LEU A 190 0.45 -15.76 -22.08
C LEU A 190 0.86 -17.06 -22.80
N PRO A 191 2.13 -17.50 -22.71
CA PRO A 191 2.52 -18.87 -23.01
C PRO A 191 1.68 -19.87 -22.22
N GLU A 192 1.63 -21.13 -22.67
CA GLU A 192 0.99 -22.18 -21.88
C GLU A 192 1.66 -22.33 -20.52
N ARG A 193 0.88 -22.58 -19.46
CA ARG A 193 1.40 -22.64 -18.08
C ARG A 193 2.58 -23.60 -17.92
N GLY A 194 2.56 -24.73 -18.64
CA GLY A 194 3.64 -25.73 -18.62
C GLY A 194 4.94 -25.30 -19.31
N GLN A 195 4.94 -24.19 -20.05
CA GLN A 195 6.14 -23.64 -20.69
C GLN A 195 6.94 -22.72 -19.75
N PHE A 196 6.35 -22.29 -18.63
CA PHE A 196 7.05 -21.49 -17.65
C PHE A 196 8.00 -22.36 -16.80
N PRO A 197 9.18 -21.84 -16.43
CA PRO A 197 10.15 -22.58 -15.62
C PRO A 197 9.62 -22.89 -14.20
N SER A 198 8.65 -22.11 -13.72
CA SER A 198 7.94 -22.39 -12.48
C SER A 198 6.56 -21.74 -12.47
N ALA A 199 5.68 -22.22 -11.60
CA ALA A 199 4.39 -21.57 -11.35
C ALA A 199 4.58 -20.12 -10.84
N ASN A 200 5.61 -19.85 -10.03
CA ASN A 200 5.87 -18.51 -9.52
C ASN A 200 6.23 -17.54 -10.66
N HIS A 201 7.06 -17.97 -11.61
CA HIS A 201 7.43 -17.18 -12.79
C HIS A 201 6.22 -16.87 -13.68
N TYR A 202 5.29 -17.83 -13.81
CA TYR A 202 4.00 -17.59 -14.47
C TYR A 202 3.21 -16.46 -13.81
N TYR A 203 3.03 -16.50 -12.47
CA TYR A 203 2.27 -15.46 -11.78
C TYR A 203 2.96 -14.09 -11.82
N GLN A 204 4.28 -14.02 -11.66
CA GLN A 204 5.04 -12.78 -11.79
C GLN A 204 4.88 -12.16 -13.19
N THR A 205 5.00 -13.00 -14.23
CA THR A 205 4.78 -12.58 -15.63
C THR A 205 3.35 -12.09 -15.85
N ALA A 206 2.35 -12.83 -15.36
CA ALA A 206 0.97 -12.47 -15.54
C ALA A 206 0.58 -11.18 -14.80
N LEU A 207 1.11 -10.94 -13.59
CA LEU A 207 0.89 -9.70 -12.83
C LEU A 207 1.46 -8.48 -13.56
N HIS A 208 2.59 -8.63 -14.26
CA HIS A 208 3.11 -7.58 -15.15
C HIS A 208 2.12 -7.24 -16.26
N GLU A 209 1.58 -8.24 -16.97
CA GLU A 209 0.59 -8.00 -18.04
C GLU A 209 -0.74 -7.46 -17.52
N VAL A 210 -1.17 -7.89 -16.32
CA VAL A 210 -2.29 -7.27 -15.61
C VAL A 210 -2.00 -5.79 -15.35
N GLY A 211 -0.77 -5.45 -14.96
CA GLY A 211 -0.29 -4.08 -14.83
C GLY A 211 -0.54 -3.25 -16.09
N HIS A 212 -0.12 -3.74 -17.26
CA HIS A 212 -0.41 -3.09 -18.54
C HIS A 212 -1.91 -2.97 -18.81
N SER A 213 -2.66 -4.04 -18.56
CA SER A 213 -4.10 -4.06 -18.85
C SER A 213 -4.82 -2.91 -18.17
N THR A 214 -4.46 -2.54 -16.94
CA THR A 214 -5.11 -1.43 -16.23
C THR A 214 -5.04 -0.08 -16.97
N GLY A 215 -4.12 0.10 -17.93
CA GLY A 215 -3.99 1.31 -18.72
C GLY A 215 -5.05 1.49 -19.83
N HIS A 216 -5.90 0.49 -20.09
CA HIS A 216 -6.96 0.57 -21.10
C HIS A 216 -7.90 1.77 -20.91
N PRO A 217 -8.51 2.32 -21.99
CA PRO A 217 -9.41 3.48 -21.90
C PRO A 217 -10.59 3.32 -20.95
N GLU A 218 -11.11 2.10 -20.76
CA GLU A 218 -12.23 1.83 -19.84
C GLU A 218 -11.79 1.61 -18.38
N ARG A 219 -10.49 1.69 -18.09
CA ARG A 219 -9.92 1.50 -16.75
C ARG A 219 -9.22 2.77 -16.28
N MET A 220 -7.90 2.78 -16.22
CA MET A 220 -7.14 3.96 -15.79
C MET A 220 -6.86 4.94 -16.94
N ASN A 221 -7.15 4.56 -18.19
CA ASN A 221 -6.93 5.37 -19.38
C ASN A 221 -5.54 6.05 -19.38
N ARG A 222 -4.49 5.25 -19.26
CA ARG A 222 -3.11 5.77 -19.16
C ARG A 222 -2.62 6.16 -20.55
N ASP A 223 -2.33 7.45 -20.72
CA ASP A 223 -1.74 7.98 -21.95
C ASP A 223 -0.41 7.29 -22.31
N THR A 224 0.39 6.89 -21.31
CA THR A 224 1.66 6.19 -21.53
C THR A 224 1.48 4.87 -22.26
N LEU A 225 0.42 4.12 -21.96
CA LEU A 225 0.10 2.88 -22.66
C LEU A 225 -0.29 3.18 -24.12
N ALA A 226 -1.18 4.15 -24.32
CA ALA A 226 -1.65 4.51 -25.66
C ALA A 226 -0.50 5.02 -26.55
N GLN A 227 0.38 5.87 -26.01
CA GLN A 227 1.55 6.37 -26.73
C GLN A 227 2.60 5.29 -26.93
N GLY A 228 2.88 4.45 -25.93
CA GLY A 228 3.82 3.33 -26.07
C GLY A 228 3.42 2.38 -27.19
N ILE A 229 2.14 2.02 -27.28
CA ILE A 229 1.62 1.18 -28.37
C ILE A 229 1.72 1.88 -29.72
N LYS A 230 1.45 3.19 -29.78
CA LYS A 230 1.53 3.98 -31.02
C LYS A 230 2.96 4.14 -31.52
N SER A 231 3.89 4.44 -30.62
CA SER A 231 5.31 4.66 -30.91
C SER A 231 6.06 3.35 -31.16
N GLY A 232 5.52 2.23 -30.67
CA GLY A 232 6.02 0.89 -30.92
C GLY A 232 7.08 0.43 -29.92
N PHE A 233 7.38 -0.87 -29.99
CA PHE A 233 8.36 -1.54 -29.13
C PHE A 233 9.75 -0.88 -29.23
N GLY A 234 10.40 -0.70 -28.09
CA GLY A 234 11.73 -0.07 -27.99
C GLY A 234 11.74 1.46 -28.05
N SER A 235 10.59 2.12 -28.23
CA SER A 235 10.51 3.58 -28.16
C SER A 235 10.59 4.10 -26.71
N PRO A 236 11.00 5.37 -26.49
CA PRO A 236 11.02 5.97 -25.15
C PRO A 236 9.64 5.96 -24.47
N ASP A 237 8.56 6.16 -25.21
CA ASP A 237 7.20 6.13 -24.66
C ASP A 237 6.78 4.71 -24.25
N TYR A 238 7.20 3.70 -25.02
CA TYR A 238 7.02 2.31 -24.65
C TYR A 238 7.79 1.98 -23.36
N ALA A 239 9.05 2.41 -23.25
CA ALA A 239 9.84 2.22 -22.04
C ALA A 239 9.23 2.90 -20.81
N ARG A 240 8.59 4.07 -20.95
CA ARG A 240 7.87 4.74 -19.85
C ARG A 240 6.70 3.90 -19.32
N GLU A 241 5.96 3.21 -20.18
CA GLU A 241 4.88 2.31 -19.75
C GLU A 241 5.45 1.03 -19.11
N GLU A 242 6.49 0.43 -19.69
CA GLU A 242 7.18 -0.73 -19.11
C GLU A 242 7.72 -0.44 -17.71
N LEU A 243 8.28 0.75 -17.48
CA LEU A 243 8.74 1.17 -16.15
C LEU A 243 7.60 1.14 -15.11
N ARG A 244 6.39 1.56 -15.51
CA ARG A 244 5.21 1.55 -14.64
C ARG A 244 4.74 0.14 -14.37
N ALA A 245 4.66 -0.69 -15.41
CA ALA A 245 4.27 -2.09 -15.31
C ALA A 245 5.22 -2.87 -14.40
N GLU A 246 6.54 -2.75 -14.60
CA GLU A 246 7.57 -3.43 -13.80
C GLU A 246 7.52 -3.02 -12.31
N ILE A 247 7.48 -1.73 -12.00
CA ILE A 247 7.38 -1.27 -10.60
C ILE A 247 6.07 -1.75 -9.98
N SER A 248 4.96 -1.77 -10.74
CA SER A 248 3.67 -2.22 -10.25
C SER A 248 3.62 -3.74 -10.02
N ALA A 249 4.30 -4.51 -10.87
CA ALA A 249 4.43 -5.96 -10.73
C ALA A 249 5.21 -6.31 -9.46
N MET A 250 6.33 -5.63 -9.20
CA MET A 250 7.08 -5.77 -7.95
C MET A 250 6.21 -5.42 -6.72
N MET A 251 5.52 -4.27 -6.74
CA MET A 251 4.66 -3.83 -5.63
C MET A 251 3.52 -4.81 -5.37
N THR A 252 2.88 -5.32 -6.43
CA THR A 252 1.75 -6.24 -6.32
C THR A 252 2.23 -7.63 -5.91
N GLY A 253 3.35 -8.09 -6.48
CA GLY A 253 4.00 -9.36 -6.20
C GLY A 253 4.42 -9.51 -4.74
N GLU A 254 4.98 -8.45 -4.13
CA GLU A 254 5.24 -8.44 -2.68
C GLU A 254 3.94 -8.60 -1.88
N ARG A 255 2.87 -7.89 -2.27
CA ARG A 255 1.61 -7.85 -1.52
C ARG A 255 0.86 -9.17 -1.56
N VAL A 256 0.90 -9.88 -2.69
CA VAL A 256 0.29 -11.23 -2.83
C VAL A 256 1.25 -12.34 -2.37
N GLY A 257 2.54 -12.03 -2.21
CA GLY A 257 3.54 -12.94 -1.68
C GLY A 257 4.33 -13.75 -2.71
N VAL A 258 4.18 -13.50 -4.02
CA VAL A 258 4.95 -14.19 -5.08
C VAL A 258 6.32 -13.58 -5.36
N GLY A 259 6.66 -12.47 -4.69
CA GLY A 259 7.93 -11.77 -4.89
C GLY A 259 8.01 -11.10 -6.26
N HIS A 260 9.20 -10.99 -6.84
CA HIS A 260 9.44 -10.35 -8.14
C HIS A 260 10.58 -11.01 -8.91
N ASP A 261 10.44 -11.12 -10.23
CA ASP A 261 11.49 -11.57 -11.13
C ASP A 261 11.69 -10.52 -12.25
N PRO A 262 12.88 -9.91 -12.34
CA PRO A 262 13.18 -8.82 -13.27
C PRO A 262 13.60 -9.30 -14.68
N SER A 263 13.62 -10.60 -14.96
CA SER A 263 14.19 -11.20 -16.17
C SER A 263 13.68 -10.63 -17.50
N ARG A 264 12.50 -9.99 -17.51
CA ARG A 264 11.89 -9.37 -18.71
C ARG A 264 12.31 -7.92 -18.92
N GLY A 265 12.76 -7.23 -17.87
CA GLY A 265 13.04 -5.79 -17.89
C GLY A 265 14.33 -5.38 -18.62
N ALA A 266 15.21 -6.31 -18.94
CA ALA A 266 16.53 -6.02 -19.52
C ALA A 266 16.44 -5.27 -20.87
N ALA A 267 15.41 -5.55 -21.68
CA ALA A 267 15.21 -4.93 -23.00
C ALA A 267 14.87 -3.42 -22.94
N TYR A 268 14.50 -2.90 -21.76
CA TYR A 268 13.99 -1.53 -21.61
C TYR A 268 14.92 -0.60 -20.83
N VAL A 269 16.05 -1.14 -20.34
CA VAL A 269 17.01 -0.43 -19.48
C VAL A 269 17.48 0.90 -20.09
N GLU A 270 17.86 0.89 -21.36
CA GLU A 270 18.32 2.10 -22.07
C GLU A 270 17.21 3.14 -22.17
N GLY A 271 16.00 2.72 -22.53
CA GLY A 271 14.83 3.59 -22.62
C GLY A 271 14.42 4.19 -21.27
N TRP A 272 14.56 3.43 -20.17
CA TRP A 272 14.34 3.95 -18.82
C TRP A 272 15.37 5.01 -18.46
N ILE A 273 16.66 4.76 -18.68
CA ILE A 273 17.72 5.74 -18.41
C ILE A 273 17.45 7.03 -19.19
N GLN A 274 17.19 6.93 -20.49
CA GLN A 274 16.90 8.09 -21.33
C GLN A 274 15.69 8.89 -20.80
N ALA A 275 14.59 8.21 -20.46
CA ALA A 275 13.39 8.88 -19.95
C ALA A 275 13.65 9.64 -18.63
N LEU A 276 14.54 9.15 -17.78
CA LEU A 276 14.90 9.78 -16.51
C LEU A 276 15.93 10.91 -16.68
N GLU A 277 16.85 10.79 -17.65
CA GLU A 277 17.80 11.85 -18.01
C GLU A 277 17.08 13.05 -18.66
N GLU A 278 16.08 12.79 -19.50
CA GLU A 278 15.24 13.81 -20.14
C GLU A 278 14.35 14.56 -19.13
N ASP A 279 13.67 13.83 -18.24
CA ASP A 279 12.85 14.42 -17.19
C ASP A 279 13.04 13.70 -15.85
N PRO A 280 13.83 14.27 -14.91
CA PRO A 280 14.02 13.70 -13.58
C PRO A 280 12.75 13.53 -12.75
N ARG A 281 11.64 14.19 -13.11
CA ARG A 281 10.35 14.01 -12.43
C ARG A 281 9.65 12.72 -12.87
N GLU A 282 10.09 12.10 -13.95
CA GLU A 282 9.47 10.90 -14.52
C GLU A 282 9.44 9.73 -13.55
N ILE A 283 10.52 9.49 -12.80
CA ILE A 283 10.54 8.39 -11.82
C ILE A 283 9.44 8.52 -10.76
N ARG A 284 9.10 9.75 -10.34
CA ARG A 284 8.00 9.96 -9.39
C ARG A 284 6.64 9.73 -10.03
N ARG A 285 6.47 10.12 -11.30
CA ARG A 285 5.24 9.85 -12.05
C ARG A 285 5.06 8.35 -12.24
N ALA A 286 6.10 7.66 -12.69
CA ALA A 286 6.12 6.21 -12.83
C ALA A 286 5.80 5.50 -11.51
N ALA A 287 6.44 5.88 -10.40
CA ALA A 287 6.16 5.31 -9.08
C ALA A 287 4.74 5.60 -8.60
N ALA A 288 4.19 6.80 -8.86
CA ALA A 288 2.82 7.13 -8.51
C ALA A 288 1.80 6.34 -9.33
N ASP A 289 2.04 6.18 -10.63
CA ASP A 289 1.20 5.37 -11.50
C ASP A 289 1.28 3.89 -11.13
N ALA A 290 2.47 3.36 -10.89
CA ALA A 290 2.68 1.99 -10.43
C ALA A 290 1.95 1.70 -9.11
N GLN A 291 1.98 2.65 -8.17
CA GLN A 291 1.17 2.55 -6.95
C GLN A 291 -0.31 2.47 -7.26
N ARG A 292 -0.82 3.35 -8.14
CA ARG A 292 -2.25 3.33 -8.53
C ARG A 292 -2.64 2.05 -9.26
N ILE A 293 -1.75 1.49 -10.08
CA ILE A 293 -1.94 0.19 -10.74
C ILE A 293 -2.11 -0.91 -9.69
N SER A 294 -1.14 -1.02 -8.79
CA SER A 294 -1.18 -2.01 -7.71
C SER A 294 -2.42 -1.85 -6.83
N ASP A 295 -2.76 -0.61 -6.46
CA ASP A 295 -3.98 -0.31 -5.71
C ASP A 295 -5.25 -0.71 -6.47
N PHE A 296 -5.34 -0.36 -7.76
CA PHE A 296 -6.51 -0.67 -8.59
C PHE A 296 -6.78 -2.18 -8.64
N VAL A 297 -5.71 -2.95 -8.86
CA VAL A 297 -5.77 -4.41 -8.93
C VAL A 297 -6.15 -5.02 -7.57
N LEU A 298 -5.51 -4.57 -6.48
CA LEU A 298 -5.72 -5.12 -5.14
C LEU A 298 -7.05 -4.67 -4.50
N VAL A 299 -7.48 -3.41 -4.69
CA VAL A 299 -8.76 -2.93 -4.16
C VAL A 299 -9.93 -3.66 -4.81
N ARG A 300 -9.89 -3.83 -6.14
CA ARG A 300 -10.91 -4.59 -6.86
C ARG A 300 -10.98 -6.04 -6.38
N HIS A 301 -9.83 -6.64 -6.09
CA HIS A 301 -9.76 -7.96 -5.46
C HIS A 301 -10.44 -7.99 -4.08
N ILE A 302 -10.11 -7.05 -3.20
CA ILE A 302 -10.71 -6.93 -1.86
C ILE A 302 -12.23 -6.74 -1.96
N GLU A 303 -12.71 -5.83 -2.80
CA GLU A 303 -14.15 -5.57 -2.98
C GLU A 303 -14.91 -6.82 -3.47
N ARG A 304 -14.32 -7.57 -4.41
CA ARG A 304 -14.90 -8.83 -4.91
C ARG A 304 -14.83 -9.94 -3.87
N ALA A 305 -13.76 -10.04 -3.10
CA ALA A 305 -13.65 -10.99 -1.99
C ALA A 305 -14.73 -10.73 -0.93
N THR A 306 -14.89 -9.48 -0.47
CA THR A 306 -15.95 -9.09 0.46
C THR A 306 -17.35 -9.35 -0.10
N SER A 307 -17.57 -9.11 -1.40
CA SER A 307 -18.85 -9.39 -2.07
C SER A 307 -19.15 -10.89 -2.13
N ARG A 308 -18.15 -11.74 -2.40
CA ARG A 308 -18.28 -13.21 -2.39
C ARG A 308 -18.59 -13.76 -1.00
N GLU A 309 -17.93 -13.24 0.04
CA GLU A 309 -18.20 -13.60 1.44
C GLU A 309 -19.60 -13.17 1.88
N GLY A 310 -20.06 -11.98 1.46
CA GLY A 310 -21.43 -11.51 1.71
C GLY A 310 -22.51 -12.30 0.97
N ALA A 311 -22.21 -12.82 -0.24
CA ALA A 311 -23.10 -13.68 -1.01
C ALA A 311 -23.10 -15.14 -0.53
N GLY A 312 -22.03 -15.59 0.15
CA GLY A 312 -21.91 -16.92 0.75
C GLY A 312 -22.73 -17.12 2.03
N VAL A 313 -23.24 -16.05 2.63
CA VAL A 313 -24.28 -16.14 3.68
C VAL A 313 -25.62 -16.43 3.00
N THR A 314 -25.85 -17.69 2.67
CA THR A 314 -27.21 -18.18 2.43
C THR A 314 -27.98 -18.00 3.73
N ARG A 315 -28.82 -16.96 3.78
CA ARG A 315 -29.92 -16.93 4.73
C ARG A 315 -30.82 -18.09 4.34
N GLU A 316 -30.83 -19.16 5.12
CA GLU A 316 -31.89 -20.15 5.03
C GLU A 316 -33.24 -19.42 5.04
N PRO A 317 -34.16 -19.74 4.13
CA PRO A 317 -35.50 -19.17 4.20
C PRO A 317 -36.15 -19.73 5.46
N MET A 318 -36.27 -18.88 6.48
CA MET A 318 -37.00 -19.22 7.69
C MET A 318 -38.47 -19.43 7.29
N ALA A 319 -38.85 -20.70 7.14
CA ALA A 319 -40.23 -21.10 6.90
C ALA A 319 -41.10 -20.54 8.03
N ALA A 320 -42.18 -19.88 7.66
CA ALA A 320 -43.12 -19.27 8.56
C ALA A 320 -43.77 -20.33 9.47
N ALA A 321 -43.36 -20.36 10.74
CA ALA A 321 -44.14 -20.95 11.82
C ALA A 321 -44.70 -19.80 12.66
N ALA A 322 -46.00 -19.57 12.52
CA ALA A 322 -46.73 -18.57 13.27
C ALA A 322 -46.81 -18.99 14.75
N THR A 323 -46.12 -18.26 15.61
CA THR A 323 -46.41 -18.25 17.05
C THR A 323 -46.65 -16.81 17.48
N ARG A 324 -47.90 -16.51 17.83
CA ARG A 324 -48.34 -15.21 18.35
C ARG A 324 -47.58 -14.87 19.63
N VAL A 325 -46.87 -13.76 19.64
CA VAL A 325 -46.35 -13.10 20.85
C VAL A 325 -47.36 -12.03 21.30
N PRO A 326 -47.75 -11.94 22.59
CA PRO A 326 -48.66 -10.90 23.06
C PRO A 326 -47.96 -9.54 23.18
N ALA A 327 -48.74 -8.47 23.02
CA ALA A 327 -48.28 -7.08 23.05
C ALA A 327 -47.62 -6.68 24.40
N PRO A 328 -46.66 -5.74 24.40
CA PRO A 328 -45.98 -5.29 25.61
C PRO A 328 -46.91 -4.48 26.51
N GLN A 329 -46.96 -4.85 27.80
CA GLN A 329 -47.59 -4.04 28.85
C GLN A 329 -46.68 -2.86 29.22
N GLY A 330 -47.29 -1.69 29.45
CA GLY A 330 -46.61 -0.45 29.83
C GLY A 330 -45.88 -0.50 31.19
N PRO A 331 -45.16 0.57 31.56
CA PRO A 331 -44.20 0.55 32.65
C PRO A 331 -44.88 0.42 34.02
N GLN A 332 -44.49 -0.59 34.80
CA GLN A 332 -44.85 -0.71 36.22
C GLN A 332 -43.88 0.10 37.10
N ARG A 333 -44.43 0.93 37.98
CA ARG A 333 -43.72 1.64 39.04
C ARG A 333 -43.25 0.63 40.09
N ILE A 334 -41.94 0.56 40.34
CA ILE A 334 -41.37 -0.14 41.49
C ILE A 334 -41.22 0.87 42.64
N GLN A 335 -41.86 0.59 43.76
CA GLN A 335 -41.70 1.31 45.03
C GLN A 335 -40.53 0.67 45.79
N VAL A 336 -39.54 1.48 46.20
CA VAL A 336 -38.38 1.03 46.98
C VAL A 336 -38.59 1.41 48.45
N PRO A 337 -38.39 0.50 49.44
CA PRO A 337 -38.50 0.84 50.86
C PRO A 337 -37.32 1.68 51.35
N VAL A 338 -37.60 2.66 52.21
CA VAL A 338 -36.61 3.55 52.87
C VAL A 338 -35.93 2.80 54.03
N PRO A 339 -34.58 2.83 54.15
CA PRO A 339 -33.89 2.26 55.32
C PRO A 339 -34.02 3.18 56.55
N GLN A 340 -34.31 2.59 57.71
CA GLN A 340 -34.32 3.27 59.01
C GLN A 340 -32.89 3.57 59.49
N LEU A 341 -32.66 4.79 59.96
CA LEU A 341 -31.41 5.23 60.59
C LEU A 341 -31.28 4.69 62.03
N PRO A 342 -30.10 4.25 62.48
CA PRO A 342 -29.85 4.00 63.90
C PRO A 342 -29.61 5.31 64.67
N THR A 343 -30.21 5.38 65.86
CA THR A 343 -30.13 6.46 66.86
C THR A 343 -28.73 6.55 67.51
N PRO A 344 -28.25 7.74 67.94
CA PRO A 344 -26.91 7.89 68.51
C PRO A 344 -26.89 7.57 70.01
N ALA A 345 -25.88 6.83 70.47
CA ALA A 345 -25.57 6.66 71.89
C ALA A 345 -24.22 7.33 72.24
N ARG A 346 -24.19 7.88 73.45
CA ARG A 346 -23.30 8.95 73.94
C ARG A 346 -21.90 8.48 74.38
N SER A 347 -21.03 9.47 74.44
CA SER A 347 -19.72 9.61 75.10
C SER A 347 -19.49 8.90 76.45
N ALA A 348 -18.28 8.40 76.66
CA ALA A 348 -17.40 8.59 77.83
C ALA A 348 -16.06 7.91 77.49
N GLY A 349 -14.90 8.57 77.45
CA GLY A 349 -14.11 9.02 78.60
C GLY A 349 -12.81 8.17 78.69
N PRO A 350 -11.65 8.71 79.08
CA PRO A 350 -10.34 8.19 78.67
C PRO A 350 -9.60 7.33 79.72
N SER A 351 -8.55 6.65 79.22
CA SER A 351 -7.30 6.23 79.90
C SER A 351 -7.35 5.22 81.06
N ARG A 352 -6.53 4.17 80.93
CA ARG A 352 -5.18 4.14 81.54
C ARG A 352 -4.27 3.17 80.80
#